data_AF-A0A2M8NVW5-F1
#
_entry.id   AF-A0A2M8NVW5-F1
#
_cell.length_a   1.000
_cell.length_b   1.000
_cell.length_c   1.000
_cell.angle_alpha   90.00
_cell.angle_beta   90.00
_cell.angle_gamma   90.00
#
_symmetry.space_group_name_H-M   'P 1'
#
loop_
_entity.id
_entity.type
_entity.pdbx_description
1 polymer ?
#
loop_
_entity_poly.entity_id
_entity_poly.type
_entity_poly.pdbx_seq_one_letter_code
_entity_poly.pdbx_strand_id
1 'polypeptide(L)'
;MRGCFGFFMFIIVTIWLLFGFLVFTAVRSWAFDRNFYNSIVDNDALYNAFREEGLPQFLAELEVNGQRVLDPTSTAFPALVEAMQGVLTTDYLRTTTVGLVDNLFAFFENPSSGLTLNIDLAPIKIALAGAQGDAFVRTYVRALQPCTTTINFSSNQLPTCLPQGVTQEQAIAAVTDYKNTWVSEMPVTWDLTESNRADFSGLPNISLVQWVNNAYSVMTIITIVVWFFNALIGGQGLKGLLMWLGGMLFLPALIILLTGAAFGGNVLDTIANDVVRQGASASLDVSPRVQESFTLVILDALRRVSNGFLSTGAIALGVSLVLYLMGGIMRRPNRQTLNIDYYNDPSYPIKPL
;
A
#
# COMPACT_ATOMS: atom_id res chain seq x y z
N MET A 1 -3.61 17.75 -45.99
CA MET A 1 -2.33 17.21 -45.48
C MET A 1 -2.11 17.50 -43.99
N ARG A 2 -2.16 18.76 -43.50
CA ARG A 2 -1.89 19.09 -42.07
C ARG A 2 -2.74 18.29 -41.06
N GLY A 3 -4.04 18.15 -41.31
CA GLY A 3 -4.92 17.35 -40.45
C GLY A 3 -4.58 15.86 -40.40
N CYS A 4 -4.18 15.25 -41.52
CA CYS A 4 -3.75 13.85 -41.57
C CYS A 4 -2.45 13.64 -40.77
N PHE A 5 -1.51 14.59 -40.88
CA PHE A 5 -0.27 14.55 -40.11
C PHE A 5 -0.52 14.70 -38.60
N GLY A 6 -1.38 15.64 -38.18
CA GLY A 6 -1.77 15.79 -36.78
C GLY A 6 -2.47 14.54 -36.22
N PHE A 7 -3.34 13.91 -37.01
CA PHE A 7 -3.98 12.64 -36.63
C PHE A 7 -2.96 11.50 -36.45
N PHE A 8 -1.98 11.39 -37.35
CA PHE A 8 -0.90 10.40 -37.24
C PHE A 8 -0.04 10.64 -35.99
N MET A 9 0.34 11.89 -35.73
CA MET A 9 1.05 12.28 -34.50
C MET A 9 0.23 11.99 -33.24
N PHE A 10 -1.09 12.12 -33.32
CA PHE A 10 -1.98 11.79 -32.19
C PHE A 10 -1.91 10.30 -31.86
N ILE A 11 -2.09 9.43 -32.85
CA ILE A 11 -2.12 7.97 -32.66
C ILE A 11 -0.77 7.43 -32.15
N ILE A 12 0.34 7.93 -32.68
CA ILE A 12 1.66 7.35 -32.39
C ILE A 12 2.27 7.91 -31.12
N VAL A 13 2.03 9.18 -30.80
CA VAL A 13 2.74 9.86 -29.70
C VAL A 13 1.76 10.39 -28.67
N THR A 14 0.83 11.26 -29.07
CA THR A 14 0.06 12.06 -28.11
C THR A 14 -0.87 11.22 -27.25
N ILE A 15 -1.55 10.21 -27.82
CA ILE A 15 -2.48 9.37 -27.05
C ILE A 15 -1.78 8.60 -25.95
N TRP A 16 -0.60 8.01 -26.23
CA TRP A 16 0.18 7.25 -25.26
C TRP A 16 0.75 8.14 -24.17
N LEU A 17 1.19 9.34 -24.56
CA LEU A 17 1.69 10.35 -23.62
C LEU A 17 0.60 10.85 -22.67
N LEU A 18 -0.58 11.19 -23.21
CA LEU A 18 -1.75 11.57 -22.41
C LEU A 18 -2.20 10.43 -21.50
N PHE A 19 -2.29 9.20 -22.04
CA PHE A 19 -2.67 8.03 -21.26
C PHE A 19 -1.69 7.78 -20.12
N GLY A 20 -0.39 7.73 -20.40
CA GLY A 20 0.65 7.57 -19.39
C GLY A 20 0.61 8.67 -18.33
N PHE A 21 0.37 9.93 -18.73
CA PHE A 21 0.27 11.05 -17.80
C PHE A 21 -0.93 10.90 -16.84
N LEU A 22 -2.08 10.48 -17.36
CA LEU A 22 -3.28 10.24 -16.54
C LEU A 22 -3.10 9.02 -15.62
N VAL A 23 -2.51 7.91 -16.10
CA VAL A 23 -2.18 6.76 -15.25
C VAL A 23 -1.23 7.18 -14.15
N PHE A 24 -0.16 7.90 -14.48
CA PHE A 24 0.82 8.34 -13.48
C PHE A 24 0.18 9.28 -12.46
N THR A 25 -0.71 10.20 -12.89
CA THR A 25 -1.47 11.06 -11.98
C THR A 25 -2.32 10.23 -11.01
N ALA A 26 -3.05 9.22 -11.51
CA ALA A 26 -3.90 8.36 -10.69
C ALA A 26 -3.10 7.44 -9.75
N VAL A 27 -1.96 6.89 -10.19
CA VAL A 27 -1.12 6.01 -9.37
C VAL A 27 -0.40 6.80 -8.27
N ARG A 28 0.10 7.99 -8.60
CA ARG A 28 0.83 8.85 -7.66
C ARG A 28 -0.03 9.25 -6.45
N SER A 29 -1.36 9.32 -6.60
CA SER A 29 -2.25 9.71 -5.50
C SER A 29 -2.33 8.70 -4.36
N TRP A 30 -1.81 7.49 -4.52
CA TRP A 30 -1.81 6.46 -3.47
C TRP A 30 -0.47 5.74 -3.33
N ALA A 31 0.22 5.43 -4.44
CA ALA A 31 1.43 4.59 -4.41
C ALA A 31 2.61 5.22 -3.65
N PHE A 32 2.65 6.56 -3.61
CA PHE A 32 3.69 7.32 -2.91
C PHE A 32 3.08 8.23 -1.82
N ASP A 33 1.87 7.92 -1.37
CA ASP A 33 1.22 8.66 -0.28
C ASP A 33 1.35 7.89 1.03
N ARG A 34 2.18 8.39 1.94
CA ARG A 34 2.36 7.82 3.28
C ARG A 34 1.02 7.71 4.03
N ASN A 35 0.14 8.70 3.89
CA ASN A 35 -1.14 8.72 4.62
C ASN A 35 -2.08 7.62 4.13
N PHE A 36 -2.01 7.27 2.85
CA PHE A 36 -2.76 6.14 2.31
C PHE A 36 -2.39 4.85 3.05
N TYR A 37 -1.10 4.51 3.15
CA TYR A 37 -0.66 3.29 3.84
C TYR A 37 -0.90 3.35 5.35
N ASN A 38 -0.62 4.48 5.99
CA ASN A 38 -0.88 4.65 7.42
C ASN A 38 -2.36 4.44 7.72
N SER A 39 -3.28 4.98 6.93
CA SER A 39 -4.71 4.78 7.16
C SER A 39 -5.22 3.35 6.89
N ILE A 40 -4.46 2.54 6.16
CA ILE A 40 -4.77 1.12 5.90
C ILE A 40 -4.34 0.28 7.09
N VAL A 41 -3.12 0.52 7.58
CA VAL A 41 -2.59 -0.22 8.75
C VAL A 41 -3.16 0.32 10.06
N ASP A 42 -3.64 1.55 10.10
CA ASP A 42 -4.31 2.14 11.24
C ASP A 42 -5.77 1.67 11.33
N ASN A 43 -5.96 0.37 11.57
CA ASN A 43 -7.27 -0.25 11.71
C ASN A 43 -7.33 -1.18 12.94
N ASP A 44 -8.05 -0.73 13.98
CA ASP A 44 -8.20 -1.49 15.23
C ASP A 44 -8.84 -2.86 15.03
N ALA A 45 -9.73 -3.03 14.05
CA ALA A 45 -10.39 -4.30 13.78
C ALA A 45 -9.38 -5.37 13.33
N LEU A 46 -8.38 -4.98 12.53
CA LEU A 46 -7.30 -5.88 12.10
C LEU A 46 -6.51 -6.41 13.30
N TYR A 47 -6.09 -5.51 14.19
CA TYR A 47 -5.29 -5.88 15.36
C TYR A 47 -6.11 -6.66 16.39
N ASN A 48 -7.38 -6.32 16.58
CA ASN A 48 -8.27 -7.07 17.48
C ASN A 48 -8.53 -8.48 16.95
N ALA A 49 -8.84 -8.63 15.65
CA ALA A 49 -8.99 -9.95 15.03
C ALA A 49 -7.70 -10.77 15.14
N PHE A 50 -6.54 -10.14 14.88
CA PHE A 50 -5.25 -10.82 15.06
C PHE A 50 -5.06 -11.24 16.52
N ARG A 51 -5.31 -10.40 17.52
CA ARG A 51 -5.13 -10.78 18.93
C ARG A 51 -6.08 -11.89 19.37
N GLU A 52 -7.35 -11.84 18.96
CA GLU A 52 -8.37 -12.80 19.38
C GLU A 52 -8.18 -14.17 18.75
N GLU A 53 -7.86 -14.23 17.46
CA GLU A 53 -7.84 -15.49 16.71
C GLU A 53 -6.50 -15.77 16.01
N GLY A 54 -5.85 -14.75 15.46
CA GLY A 54 -4.57 -14.91 14.75
C GLY A 54 -3.39 -15.25 15.67
N LEU A 55 -3.33 -14.67 16.86
CA LEU A 55 -2.25 -14.85 17.83
C LEU A 55 -2.26 -16.27 18.42
N PRO A 56 -3.40 -16.84 18.85
CA PRO A 56 -3.45 -18.26 19.19
C PRO A 56 -2.93 -19.15 18.07
N GLN A 57 -3.33 -18.91 16.83
CA GLN A 57 -2.89 -19.72 15.69
C GLN A 57 -1.40 -19.58 15.42
N PHE A 58 -0.89 -18.35 15.44
CA PHE A 58 0.55 -18.07 15.32
C PHE A 58 1.35 -18.77 16.42
N LEU A 59 0.88 -18.73 17.68
CA LEU A 59 1.56 -19.40 18.79
C LEU A 59 1.50 -20.93 18.70
N ALA A 60 0.45 -21.49 18.11
CA ALA A 60 0.32 -22.93 17.88
C ALA A 60 1.33 -23.46 16.84
N GLU A 61 1.71 -22.60 15.89
CA GLU A 61 2.66 -22.90 14.82
C GLU A 61 4.09 -22.40 15.13
N LEU A 62 4.27 -21.65 16.23
CA LEU A 62 5.56 -21.09 16.60
C LEU A 62 6.54 -22.19 16.99
N GLU A 63 7.56 -22.35 16.15
CA GLU A 63 8.67 -23.28 16.36
C GLU A 63 9.97 -22.52 16.63
N VAL A 64 10.68 -22.91 17.70
CA VAL A 64 12.00 -22.40 18.06
C VAL A 64 12.98 -23.58 17.98
N ASN A 65 14.01 -23.46 17.16
CA ASN A 65 14.98 -24.54 16.90
C ASN A 65 14.32 -25.85 16.40
N GLY A 66 13.28 -25.73 15.57
CA GLY A 66 12.55 -26.88 15.02
C GLY A 66 11.68 -27.62 16.03
N GLN A 67 11.42 -27.02 17.18
CA GLN A 67 10.50 -27.54 18.19
C GLN A 67 9.43 -26.50 18.51
N ARG A 68 8.17 -26.95 18.57
CA ARG A 68 7.06 -26.10 18.98
C ARG A 68 7.29 -25.59 20.39
N VAL A 69 7.08 -24.30 20.59
CA VAL A 69 7.24 -23.66 21.91
C VAL A 69 6.30 -24.31 22.93
N LEU A 70 5.06 -24.61 22.52
CA LEU A 70 4.09 -25.33 23.32
C LEU A 70 3.12 -26.08 22.40
N ASP A 71 2.73 -27.30 22.79
CA ASP A 71 1.70 -28.03 22.06
C ASP A 71 0.35 -27.30 22.18
N PRO A 72 -0.33 -26.97 21.06
CA PRO A 72 -1.64 -26.32 21.11
C PRO A 72 -2.74 -27.15 21.79
N THR A 73 -2.54 -28.47 21.94
CA THR A 73 -3.45 -29.35 22.69
C THR A 73 -3.17 -29.37 24.19
N SER A 74 -2.07 -28.73 24.64
CA SER A 74 -1.74 -28.62 26.05
C SER A 74 -2.76 -27.78 26.82
N THR A 75 -3.09 -28.22 28.03
CA THR A 75 -3.93 -27.46 28.97
C THR A 75 -3.29 -26.13 29.38
N ALA A 76 -1.97 -25.97 29.19
CA ALA A 76 -1.25 -24.74 29.48
C ALA A 76 -1.27 -23.72 28.31
N PHE A 77 -1.74 -24.12 27.12
CA PHE A 77 -1.77 -23.26 25.94
C PHE A 77 -2.64 -22.00 26.10
N PRO A 78 -3.86 -22.07 26.67
CA PRO A 78 -4.68 -20.86 26.90
C PRO A 78 -3.99 -19.83 27.80
N ALA A 79 -3.21 -20.28 28.80
CA ALA A 79 -2.48 -19.38 29.69
C ALA A 79 -1.36 -18.62 28.96
N LEU A 80 -0.71 -19.26 27.97
CA LEU A 80 0.27 -18.61 27.09
C LEU A 80 -0.40 -17.55 26.21
N VAL A 81 -1.54 -17.90 25.60
CA VAL A 81 -2.32 -16.97 24.77
C VAL A 81 -2.73 -15.74 25.58
N GLU A 82 -3.31 -15.93 26.77
CA GLU A 82 -3.75 -14.83 27.64
C GLU A 82 -2.58 -13.92 28.05
N ALA A 83 -1.45 -14.53 28.43
CA ALA A 83 -0.25 -13.77 28.76
C ALA A 83 0.25 -12.95 27.56
N MET A 84 0.36 -13.57 26.39
CA MET A 84 0.80 -12.90 25.17
C MET A 84 -0.17 -11.80 24.73
N GLN A 85 -1.48 -11.99 24.88
CA GLN A 85 -2.47 -10.94 24.64
C GLN A 85 -2.32 -9.76 25.60
N GLY A 86 -1.95 -10.01 26.86
CA GLY A 86 -1.69 -8.95 27.85
C GLY A 86 -0.46 -8.09 27.49
N VAL A 87 0.53 -8.69 26.85
CA VAL A 87 1.76 -8.00 26.42
C VAL A 87 1.60 -7.33 25.05
N LEU A 88 1.05 -8.06 24.08
CA LEU A 88 0.80 -7.59 22.72
C LEU A 88 -0.55 -6.87 22.68
N THR A 89 -0.59 -5.65 23.22
CA THR A 89 -1.78 -4.81 23.16
C THR A 89 -2.07 -4.36 21.72
N THR A 90 -3.32 -4.02 21.44
CA THR A 90 -3.75 -3.46 20.15
C THR A 90 -2.93 -2.20 19.82
N ASP A 91 -2.72 -1.32 20.80
CA ASP A 91 -1.93 -0.09 20.65
C ASP A 91 -0.46 -0.37 20.31
N TYR A 92 0.14 -1.38 20.93
CA TYR A 92 1.53 -1.77 20.63
C TYR A 92 1.67 -2.27 19.19
N LEU A 93 0.78 -3.19 18.76
CA LEU A 93 0.79 -3.73 17.39
C LEU A 93 0.57 -2.62 16.35
N ARG A 94 -0.39 -1.73 16.61
CA ARG A 94 -0.70 -0.57 15.78
C ARG A 94 0.48 0.38 15.66
N THR A 95 1.03 0.84 16.79
CA THR A 95 2.15 1.79 16.82
C THR A 95 3.38 1.22 16.14
N THR A 96 3.66 -0.07 16.36
CA THR A 96 4.76 -0.78 15.69
C THR A 96 4.56 -0.81 14.19
N THR A 97 3.37 -1.22 13.71
CA THR A 97 3.09 -1.35 12.28
C THR A 97 3.10 0.00 11.57
N VAL A 98 2.48 1.03 12.14
CA VAL A 98 2.53 2.41 11.63
C VAL A 98 3.97 2.91 11.60
N GLY A 99 4.74 2.68 12.67
CA GLY A 99 6.16 3.04 12.73
C GLY A 99 7.01 2.37 11.64
N LEU A 100 6.73 1.10 11.32
CA LEU A 100 7.40 0.40 10.22
C LEU A 100 7.07 1.02 8.85
N VAL A 101 5.81 1.37 8.61
CA VAL A 101 5.40 2.08 7.38
C VAL A 101 6.07 3.46 7.31
N ASP A 102 6.07 4.21 8.41
CA ASP A 102 6.73 5.52 8.47
C ASP A 102 8.23 5.44 8.21
N ASN A 103 8.91 4.44 8.78
CA ASN A 103 10.34 4.20 8.54
C ASN A 103 10.62 3.82 7.08
N LEU A 104 9.75 3.02 6.46
CA LEU A 104 9.86 2.68 5.04
C LEU A 104 9.70 3.93 4.15
N PHE A 105 8.73 4.79 4.45
CA PHE A 105 8.55 6.04 3.71
C PHE A 105 9.67 7.04 3.97
N ALA A 106 10.18 7.12 5.20
CA ALA A 106 11.35 7.93 5.53
C ALA A 106 12.57 7.48 4.72
N PHE A 107 12.76 6.18 4.53
CA PHE A 107 13.78 5.64 3.64
C PHE A 107 13.56 6.04 2.17
N PHE A 108 12.33 5.96 1.65
CA PHE A 108 12.04 6.41 0.28
C PHE A 108 12.22 7.92 0.09
N GLU A 109 11.99 8.71 1.13
CA GLU A 109 12.19 10.16 1.11
C GLU A 109 13.67 10.53 1.28
N ASN A 110 14.44 9.75 2.04
CA ASN A 110 15.85 9.98 2.28
C ASN A 110 16.64 8.66 2.38
N PRO A 111 17.02 8.04 1.25
CA PRO A 111 17.74 6.76 1.27
C PRO A 111 19.09 6.81 2.01
N SER A 112 19.67 8.01 2.13
CA SER A 112 20.97 8.21 2.80
C SER A 112 20.96 7.88 4.29
N SER A 113 19.79 7.85 4.94
CA SER A 113 19.67 7.43 6.34
C SER A 113 19.74 5.92 6.53
N GLY A 114 19.71 5.14 5.44
CA GLY A 114 19.49 3.71 5.50
C GLY A 114 18.05 3.35 5.83
N LEU A 115 17.68 2.10 5.55
CA LEU A 115 16.40 1.54 5.95
C LEU A 115 16.57 0.97 7.37
N THR A 116 15.77 1.46 8.32
CA THR A 116 15.76 0.95 9.70
C THR A 116 14.37 0.41 10.02
N LEU A 117 14.19 -0.90 9.88
CA LEU A 117 12.96 -1.59 10.23
C LEU A 117 13.16 -2.33 11.54
N ASN A 118 13.00 -1.61 12.65
CA ASN A 118 13.19 -2.15 13.98
C ASN A 118 11.85 -2.33 14.68
N ILE A 119 11.64 -3.49 15.31
CA ILE A 119 10.56 -3.71 16.27
C ILE A 119 11.13 -3.47 17.67
N ASP A 120 10.53 -2.55 18.43
CA ASP A 120 10.90 -2.33 19.83
C ASP A 120 10.28 -3.41 20.72
N LEU A 121 11.11 -4.33 21.20
CA LEU A 121 10.73 -5.40 22.10
C LEU A 121 10.84 -4.98 23.58
N ALA A 122 11.26 -3.75 23.89
CA ALA A 122 11.36 -3.28 25.27
C ALA A 122 10.06 -3.46 26.08
N PRO A 123 8.86 -3.11 25.55
CA PRO A 123 7.61 -3.31 26.28
C PRO A 123 7.34 -4.78 26.59
N ILE A 124 7.66 -5.67 25.64
CA ILE A 124 7.52 -7.12 25.79
C ILE A 124 8.48 -7.64 26.86
N LYS A 125 9.75 -7.22 26.79
CA LYS A 125 10.79 -7.59 27.74
C LYS A 125 10.44 -7.14 29.17
N ILE A 126 9.94 -5.90 29.34
CA ILE A 126 9.52 -5.36 30.64
C ILE A 126 8.32 -6.13 31.19
N ALA A 127 7.33 -6.41 30.35
CA ALA A 127 6.14 -7.17 30.75
C ALA A 127 6.49 -8.58 31.25
N LEU A 128 7.37 -9.28 30.53
CA LEU A 128 7.84 -10.61 30.89
C LEU A 128 8.77 -10.62 32.11
N ALA A 129 9.59 -9.58 32.29
CA ALA A 129 10.42 -9.42 33.48
C ALA A 129 9.57 -9.14 34.75
N GLY A 130 8.44 -8.47 34.59
CA GLY A 130 7.60 -8.00 35.70
C GLY A 130 6.49 -8.95 36.15
N ALA A 131 5.47 -8.36 36.76
CA ALA A 131 4.36 -9.08 37.37
C ALA A 131 3.53 -9.92 36.39
N GLN A 132 3.45 -9.51 35.12
CA GLN A 132 2.73 -10.26 34.08
C GLN A 132 3.45 -11.57 33.75
N GLY A 133 4.77 -11.54 33.57
CA GLY A 133 5.57 -12.75 33.41
C GLY A 133 5.47 -13.68 34.63
N ASP A 134 5.48 -13.13 35.84
CA ASP A 134 5.32 -13.95 37.06
C ASP A 134 3.91 -14.56 37.17
N ALA A 135 2.88 -13.83 36.75
CA ALA A 135 1.52 -14.35 36.68
C ALA A 135 1.41 -15.47 35.64
N PHE A 136 2.01 -15.29 34.46
CA PHE A 136 2.10 -16.31 33.43
C PHE A 136 2.75 -17.59 33.97
N VAL A 137 3.90 -17.51 34.62
CA VAL A 137 4.59 -18.70 35.18
C VAL A 137 3.69 -19.46 36.16
N ARG A 138 3.00 -18.74 37.06
CA ARG A 138 2.09 -19.37 38.02
C ARG A 138 0.90 -20.05 37.34
N THR A 139 0.29 -19.40 36.36
CA THR A 139 -0.86 -19.97 35.62
C THR A 139 -0.42 -21.14 34.75
N TYR A 140 0.73 -21.03 34.08
CA TYR A 140 1.34 -22.08 33.28
C TYR A 140 1.57 -23.34 34.12
N VAL A 141 2.29 -23.23 35.26
CA VAL A 141 2.59 -24.38 36.12
C VAL A 141 1.32 -24.99 36.73
N ARG A 142 0.30 -24.20 37.06
CA ARG A 142 -1.02 -24.70 37.50
C ARG A 142 -1.72 -25.53 36.43
N ALA A 143 -1.51 -25.20 35.17
CA ALA A 143 -2.14 -25.89 34.05
C ALA A 143 -1.38 -27.16 33.64
N LEU A 144 -0.18 -27.43 34.18
CA LEU A 144 0.58 -28.63 33.87
C LEU A 144 -0.03 -29.87 34.52
N GLN A 145 -0.27 -30.90 33.70
CA GLN A 145 -0.66 -32.21 34.20
C GLN A 145 0.55 -32.98 34.72
N PRO A 146 0.39 -33.93 35.67
CA PRO A 146 1.48 -34.80 36.11
C PRO A 146 2.04 -35.63 34.93
N CYS A 147 3.37 -35.74 34.86
CA CYS A 147 4.02 -36.57 33.84
C CYS A 147 3.73 -38.07 34.06
N THR A 148 3.46 -38.80 32.97
CA THR A 148 3.31 -40.27 32.97
C THR A 148 4.65 -41.00 33.08
N THR A 149 5.75 -40.33 32.73
CA THR A 149 7.11 -40.84 32.80
C THR A 149 7.97 -39.94 33.68
N THR A 150 9.06 -40.49 34.22
CA THR A 150 10.02 -39.73 35.03
C THR A 150 10.87 -38.85 34.11
N ILE A 151 10.60 -37.54 34.13
CA ILE A 151 11.32 -36.55 33.31
C ILE A 151 11.90 -35.49 34.26
N ASN A 152 13.12 -35.03 34.01
CA ASN A 152 13.70 -33.90 34.75
C ASN A 152 13.41 -32.59 34.01
N PHE A 153 13.31 -31.48 34.74
CA PHE A 153 13.24 -30.16 34.12
C PHE A 153 14.49 -29.89 33.28
N SER A 154 14.28 -29.48 32.03
CA SER A 154 15.34 -28.96 31.17
C SER A 154 15.51 -27.47 31.45
N SER A 155 16.76 -27.00 31.47
CA SER A 155 17.08 -25.56 31.53
C SER A 155 16.79 -24.83 30.22
N ASN A 156 16.48 -25.56 29.15
CA ASN A 156 16.44 -25.01 27.78
C ASN A 156 15.05 -25.09 27.16
N GLN A 157 14.05 -25.63 27.87
CA GLN A 157 12.71 -25.87 27.34
C GLN A 157 11.65 -25.70 28.42
N LEU A 158 10.49 -25.16 28.02
CA LEU A 158 9.34 -25.11 28.89
C LEU A 158 8.81 -26.54 29.15
N PRO A 159 8.55 -26.91 30.40
CA PRO A 159 8.10 -28.26 30.75
C PRO A 159 6.66 -28.49 30.30
N THR A 160 6.42 -29.53 29.51
CA THR A 160 5.07 -29.88 29.03
C THR A 160 4.19 -30.57 30.08
N CYS A 161 4.80 -31.11 31.15
CA CYS A 161 4.13 -31.76 32.27
C CYS A 161 4.91 -31.55 33.58
N LEU A 162 4.28 -31.81 34.72
CA LEU A 162 4.86 -31.70 36.06
C LEU A 162 5.52 -33.04 36.47
N PRO A 163 6.85 -33.10 36.69
CA PRO A 163 7.53 -34.32 37.12
C PRO A 163 7.01 -34.88 38.45
N GLN A 164 7.03 -36.20 38.60
CA GLN A 164 6.62 -36.84 39.85
C GLN A 164 7.55 -36.44 41.00
N GLY A 165 6.95 -36.06 42.14
CA GLY A 165 7.68 -35.67 43.34
C GLY A 165 8.17 -34.22 43.38
N VAL A 166 7.93 -33.42 42.33
CA VAL A 166 8.21 -31.99 42.35
C VAL A 166 6.99 -31.20 42.80
N THR A 167 7.15 -30.32 43.78
CA THR A 167 6.06 -29.46 44.23
C THR A 167 5.79 -28.34 43.22
N GLN A 168 4.59 -27.77 43.29
CA GLN A 168 4.20 -26.68 42.41
C GLN A 168 5.13 -25.45 42.55
N GLU A 169 5.58 -25.17 43.77
CA GLU A 169 6.48 -24.06 44.10
C GLU A 169 7.87 -24.27 43.49
N GLN A 170 8.38 -25.50 43.54
CA GLN A 170 9.65 -25.86 42.90
C GLN A 170 9.57 -25.72 41.38
N ALA A 171 8.45 -26.12 40.78
CA ALA A 171 8.21 -25.92 39.35
C ALA A 171 8.07 -24.44 38.97
N ILE A 172 7.37 -23.63 39.78
CA ILE A 172 7.29 -22.17 39.58
C ILE A 172 8.69 -21.56 39.64
N ALA A 173 9.53 -21.94 40.60
CA ALA A 173 10.90 -21.45 40.70
C ALA A 173 11.71 -21.80 39.44
N ALA A 174 11.68 -23.06 39.01
CA ALA A 174 12.41 -23.51 37.82
C ALA A 174 11.97 -22.79 36.54
N VAL A 175 10.66 -22.63 36.32
CA VAL A 175 10.12 -21.92 35.14
C VAL A 175 10.39 -20.40 35.23
N THR A 176 10.45 -19.83 36.44
CA THR A 176 10.83 -18.43 36.65
C THR A 176 12.30 -18.20 36.29
N ASP A 177 13.20 -19.09 36.68
CA ASP A 177 14.61 -19.01 36.32
C ASP A 177 14.81 -19.13 34.81
N TYR A 178 14.07 -20.05 34.16
CA TYR A 178 14.03 -20.16 32.70
C TYR A 178 13.55 -18.86 32.03
N LYS A 179 12.41 -18.32 32.49
CA LYS A 179 11.85 -17.05 32.02
C LYS A 179 12.88 -15.92 32.13
N ASN A 180 13.52 -15.78 33.29
CA ASN A 180 14.49 -14.70 33.53
C ASN A 180 15.72 -14.82 32.60
N THR A 181 16.20 -16.04 32.37
CA THR A 181 17.28 -16.30 31.42
C THR A 181 16.87 -15.87 30.01
N TRP A 182 15.71 -16.33 29.53
CA TRP A 182 15.22 -15.99 28.19
C TRP A 182 14.96 -14.49 28.01
N VAL A 183 14.35 -13.84 29.01
CA VAL A 183 14.13 -12.39 29.02
C VAL A 183 15.46 -11.63 29.01
N SER A 184 16.49 -12.11 29.70
CA SER A 184 17.80 -11.47 29.70
C SER A 184 18.47 -11.52 28.32
N GLU A 185 18.33 -12.64 27.61
CA GLU A 185 18.87 -12.88 26.27
C GLU A 185 18.06 -12.20 25.15
N MET A 186 16.77 -11.93 25.38
CA MET A 186 15.92 -11.25 24.41
C MET A 186 16.49 -9.85 24.06
N PRO A 187 16.71 -9.53 22.77
CA PRO A 187 17.17 -8.21 22.38
C PRO A 187 16.10 -7.16 22.66
N VAL A 188 16.53 -5.93 22.95
CA VAL A 188 15.60 -4.80 23.16
C VAL A 188 14.93 -4.39 21.85
N THR A 189 15.65 -4.52 20.74
CA THR A 189 15.16 -4.19 19.40
C THR A 189 15.43 -5.36 18.47
N TRP A 190 14.45 -5.71 17.65
CA TRP A 190 14.65 -6.70 16.59
C TRP A 190 14.75 -5.98 15.24
N ASP A 191 15.92 -6.06 14.63
CA ASP A 191 16.18 -5.52 13.29
C ASP A 191 15.68 -6.49 12.22
N LEU A 192 14.61 -6.09 11.52
CA LEU A 192 14.03 -6.85 10.41
C LEU A 192 14.88 -6.75 9.15
N THR A 193 15.76 -5.76 9.03
CA THR A 193 16.62 -5.56 7.86
C THR A 193 17.77 -6.57 7.81
N GLU A 194 18.26 -7.04 8.95
CA GLU A 194 19.32 -8.07 8.98
C GLU A 194 18.77 -9.45 8.55
N SER A 195 17.53 -9.75 8.94
CA SER A 195 16.86 -11.02 8.63
C SER A 195 16.48 -11.17 7.16
N ASN A 196 16.14 -10.06 6.51
CA ASN A 196 15.84 -10.00 5.09
C ASN A 196 17.08 -9.52 4.36
N ARG A 197 17.76 -10.42 3.63
CA ARG A 197 18.91 -10.11 2.75
C ARG A 197 18.53 -9.21 1.54
N ALA A 198 17.64 -8.26 1.72
CA ALA A 198 17.30 -7.26 0.74
C ALA A 198 18.47 -6.28 0.64
N ASP A 199 19.31 -6.50 -0.36
CA ASP A 199 20.42 -5.60 -0.66
C ASP A 199 19.88 -4.33 -1.34
N PHE A 200 19.72 -3.27 -0.55
CA PHE A 200 19.32 -1.95 -1.02
C PHE A 200 20.50 -1.08 -1.47
N SER A 201 21.74 -1.60 -1.44
CA SER A 201 22.93 -0.82 -1.81
C SER A 201 22.95 -0.40 -3.28
N GLY A 202 22.20 -1.10 -4.15
CA GLY A 202 22.01 -0.75 -5.55
C GLY A 202 21.00 0.37 -5.80
N LEU A 203 20.26 0.82 -4.78
CA LEU A 203 19.32 1.93 -4.95
C LEU A 203 20.07 3.26 -5.03
N PRO A 204 19.68 4.16 -5.95
CA PRO A 204 20.26 5.49 -6.02
C PRO A 204 20.06 6.23 -4.70
N ASN A 205 21.09 6.95 -4.24
CA ASN A 205 21.06 7.76 -3.00
C ASN A 205 20.23 9.06 -3.15
N ILE A 206 19.18 9.01 -3.96
CA ILE A 206 18.30 10.12 -4.29
C ILE A 206 16.93 9.75 -3.77
N SER A 207 16.26 10.68 -3.09
CA SER A 207 14.87 10.55 -2.67
C SER A 207 13.99 10.02 -3.80
N LEU A 208 13.45 8.81 -3.64
CA LEU A 208 12.56 8.18 -4.61
C LEU A 208 11.31 9.04 -4.79
N VAL A 209 10.77 9.58 -3.69
CA VAL A 209 9.62 10.49 -3.71
C VAL A 209 9.93 11.76 -4.50
N GLN A 210 11.09 12.38 -4.26
CA GLN A 210 11.50 13.56 -5.04
C GLN A 210 11.71 13.22 -6.52
N TRP A 211 12.31 12.07 -6.83
CA TRP A 211 12.52 11.63 -8.20
C TRP A 211 11.21 11.40 -8.94
N VAL A 212 10.25 10.72 -8.31
CA VAL A 212 8.89 10.52 -8.84
C VAL A 212 8.20 11.86 -9.05
N ASN A 213 8.30 12.79 -8.10
CA ASN A 213 7.72 14.12 -8.22
C ASN A 213 8.35 14.92 -9.38
N ASN A 214 9.67 14.86 -9.54
CA ASN A 214 10.39 15.51 -10.64
C ASN A 214 10.02 14.88 -11.99
N ALA A 215 10.00 13.55 -12.08
CA ALA A 215 9.60 12.81 -13.27
C ALA A 215 8.16 13.17 -13.68
N TYR A 216 7.26 13.28 -12.70
CA TYR A 216 5.89 13.73 -12.92
C TYR A 216 5.84 15.15 -13.51
N SER A 217 6.58 16.10 -12.93
CA SER A 217 6.63 17.48 -13.43
C SER A 217 7.17 17.55 -14.87
N VAL A 218 8.25 16.83 -15.17
CA VAL A 218 8.82 16.76 -16.53
C VAL A 218 7.81 16.13 -17.49
N MET A 219 7.18 15.02 -17.11
CA MET A 219 6.16 14.36 -17.93
C MET A 219 4.96 15.28 -18.18
N THR A 220 4.53 16.04 -17.18
CA THR A 220 3.43 17.01 -17.30
C THR A 220 3.77 18.08 -18.34
N ILE A 221 4.97 18.66 -18.26
CA ILE A 221 5.43 19.69 -19.21
C ILE A 221 5.48 19.11 -20.62
N ILE A 222 6.12 17.96 -20.82
CA ILE A 222 6.23 17.31 -22.14
C ILE A 222 4.84 16.99 -22.69
N THR A 223 3.94 16.48 -21.84
CA THR A 223 2.56 16.15 -22.21
C THR A 223 1.81 17.37 -22.67
N ILE A 224 1.83 18.47 -21.91
CA ILE A 224 1.15 19.72 -22.27
C ILE A 224 1.71 20.29 -23.57
N VAL A 225 3.04 20.32 -23.73
CA VAL A 225 3.70 20.85 -24.92
C VAL A 225 3.32 20.03 -26.16
N VAL A 226 3.51 18.71 -26.12
CA VAL A 226 3.20 17.83 -27.26
C VAL A 226 1.72 17.84 -27.59
N TRP A 227 0.84 17.78 -26.58
CA TRP A 227 -0.61 17.86 -26.76
C TRP A 227 -1.02 19.17 -27.41
N PHE A 228 -0.47 20.30 -26.95
CA PHE A 228 -0.77 21.62 -27.52
C PHE A 228 -0.24 21.79 -28.94
N PHE A 229 1.01 21.42 -29.21
CA PHE A 229 1.59 21.49 -30.57
C PHE A 229 0.83 20.61 -31.55
N ASN A 230 0.43 19.41 -31.15
CA ASN A 230 -0.34 18.54 -32.02
C ASN A 230 -1.72 19.14 -32.34
N ALA A 231 -2.36 19.77 -31.37
CA ALA A 231 -3.61 20.48 -31.60
C ALA A 231 -3.45 21.70 -32.52
N LEU A 232 -2.32 22.42 -32.46
CA LEU A 232 -1.99 23.50 -33.42
C LEU A 232 -1.78 22.98 -34.85
N ILE A 233 -1.21 21.79 -35.02
CA ILE A 233 -1.00 21.16 -36.33
C ILE A 233 -2.35 20.72 -36.94
N GLY A 234 -3.21 20.12 -36.13
CA GLY A 234 -4.52 19.65 -36.56
C GLY A 234 -5.56 20.75 -36.76
N GLY A 235 -5.51 21.80 -35.94
CA GLY A 235 -6.54 22.85 -35.86
C GLY A 235 -6.30 24.04 -36.80
N GLN A 236 -7.33 24.41 -37.57
CA GLN A 236 -7.34 25.70 -38.27
C GLN A 236 -8.07 26.75 -37.42
N GLY A 237 -7.30 27.68 -36.83
CA GLY A 237 -7.82 28.72 -35.95
C GLY A 237 -8.20 28.24 -34.55
N LEU A 238 -8.64 29.15 -33.69
CA LEU A 238 -8.91 28.88 -32.27
C LEU A 238 -10.00 27.81 -32.07
N LYS A 239 -11.06 27.84 -32.89
CA LYS A 239 -12.12 26.80 -32.90
C LYS A 239 -11.54 25.41 -33.12
N GLY A 240 -10.73 25.25 -34.17
CA GLY A 240 -10.11 23.97 -34.49
C GLY A 240 -9.18 23.52 -33.38
N LEU A 241 -8.35 24.43 -32.85
CA LEU A 241 -7.44 24.15 -31.74
C LEU A 241 -8.18 23.60 -30.52
N LEU A 242 -9.25 24.24 -30.05
CA LEU A 242 -10.02 23.81 -28.88
C LEU A 242 -10.71 22.45 -29.10
N MET A 243 -11.30 22.24 -30.28
CA MET A 243 -11.91 20.95 -30.62
C MET A 243 -10.88 19.82 -30.66
N TRP A 244 -9.66 20.08 -31.15
CA TRP A 244 -8.58 19.10 -31.15
C TRP A 244 -8.03 18.82 -29.75
N LEU A 245 -7.82 19.84 -28.93
CA LEU A 245 -7.39 19.67 -27.53
C LEU A 245 -8.38 18.77 -26.78
N GLY A 246 -9.68 19.10 -26.82
CA GLY A 246 -10.72 18.29 -26.21
C GLY A 246 -10.80 16.90 -26.82
N GLY A 247 -10.87 16.79 -28.14
CA GLY A 247 -11.01 15.50 -28.83
C GLY A 247 -9.88 14.50 -28.54
N MET A 248 -8.62 14.97 -28.47
CA MET A 248 -7.47 14.11 -28.15
C MET A 248 -7.48 13.63 -26.69
N LEU A 249 -7.99 14.44 -25.75
CA LEU A 249 -8.05 14.11 -24.33
C LEU A 249 -9.21 13.17 -23.99
N PHE A 250 -10.29 13.20 -24.78
CA PHE A 250 -11.52 12.45 -24.52
C PHE A 250 -11.28 10.94 -24.35
N LEU A 251 -10.63 10.31 -25.32
CA LEU A 251 -10.43 8.85 -25.33
C LEU A 251 -9.56 8.36 -24.15
N PRO A 252 -8.35 8.90 -23.89
CA PRO A 252 -7.56 8.47 -22.74
C PRO A 252 -8.26 8.79 -21.40
N ALA A 253 -8.95 9.93 -21.28
CA ALA A 253 -9.72 10.24 -20.08
C ALA A 253 -10.86 9.25 -19.83
N LEU A 254 -11.58 8.85 -20.89
CA LEU A 254 -12.65 7.86 -20.81
C LEU A 254 -12.09 6.50 -20.39
N ILE A 255 -10.95 6.05 -20.94
CA ILE A 255 -10.33 4.78 -20.55
C ILE A 255 -9.99 4.80 -19.05
N ILE A 256 -9.37 5.87 -18.56
CA ILE A 256 -8.98 6.00 -17.15
C ILE A 256 -10.20 6.03 -16.22
N LEU A 257 -11.25 6.74 -16.62
CA LEU A 257 -12.53 6.75 -15.90
C LEU A 257 -13.14 5.33 -15.84
N LEU A 258 -13.16 4.62 -16.97
CA LEU A 258 -13.67 3.25 -17.05
C LEU A 258 -12.82 2.27 -16.24
N THR A 259 -11.49 2.45 -16.20
CA THR A 259 -10.60 1.68 -15.33
C THR A 259 -10.98 1.89 -13.86
N GLY A 260 -11.14 3.14 -13.43
CA GLY A 260 -11.60 3.44 -12.07
C GLY A 260 -12.97 2.82 -11.77
N ALA A 261 -13.92 2.91 -12.69
CA ALA A 261 -15.26 2.34 -12.53
C ALA A 261 -15.25 0.80 -12.50
N ALA A 262 -14.40 0.16 -13.30
CA ALA A 262 -14.21 -1.29 -13.28
C ALA A 262 -13.66 -1.74 -11.91
N PHE A 263 -12.70 -0.99 -11.36
CA PHE A 263 -12.25 -1.16 -9.97
C PHE A 263 -13.26 -0.69 -8.92
N GLY A 264 -14.43 -0.15 -9.26
CA GLY A 264 -15.44 0.25 -8.27
C GLY A 264 -16.54 -0.79 -8.07
N GLY A 265 -16.68 -1.75 -8.99
CA GLY A 265 -17.74 -2.75 -8.99
C GLY A 265 -17.32 -4.10 -8.39
N ASN A 266 -18.07 -5.16 -8.77
CA ASN A 266 -17.89 -6.54 -8.29
C ASN A 266 -16.47 -7.13 -8.54
N VAL A 267 -15.66 -6.48 -9.38
CA VAL A 267 -14.27 -6.90 -9.63
C VAL A 267 -13.43 -6.78 -8.35
N LEU A 268 -13.71 -5.80 -7.49
CA LEU A 268 -13.00 -5.65 -6.22
C LEU A 268 -13.21 -6.84 -5.29
N ASP A 269 -14.44 -7.33 -5.20
CA ASP A 269 -14.76 -8.46 -4.33
C ASP A 269 -14.05 -9.72 -4.82
N THR A 270 -14.01 -9.94 -6.13
CA THR A 270 -13.26 -11.07 -6.72
C THR A 270 -11.76 -10.96 -6.43
N ILE A 271 -11.15 -9.78 -6.65
CA ILE A 271 -9.73 -9.57 -6.40
C ILE A 271 -9.41 -9.72 -4.91
N ALA A 272 -10.21 -9.13 -4.03
CA ALA A 272 -10.00 -9.21 -2.58
C ALA A 272 -10.08 -10.67 -2.11
N ASN A 273 -11.09 -11.42 -2.57
CA ASN A 273 -11.23 -12.83 -2.24
C ASN A 273 -10.08 -13.68 -2.80
N ASP A 274 -9.59 -13.40 -4.02
CA ASP A 274 -8.46 -14.12 -4.60
C ASP A 274 -7.14 -13.81 -3.88
N VAL A 275 -6.90 -12.56 -3.50
CA VAL A 275 -5.72 -12.16 -2.71
C VAL A 275 -5.74 -12.84 -1.34
N VAL A 276 -6.90 -12.87 -0.68
CA VAL A 276 -7.06 -13.53 0.62
C VAL A 276 -6.87 -15.04 0.47
N ARG A 277 -7.44 -15.65 -0.57
CA ARG A 277 -7.30 -17.09 -0.83
C ARG A 277 -5.86 -17.48 -1.16
N GLN A 278 -5.15 -16.67 -1.95
CA GLN A 278 -3.74 -16.90 -2.26
C GLN A 278 -2.88 -16.69 -1.02
N GLY A 279 -3.14 -15.64 -0.23
CA GLY A 279 -2.47 -15.39 1.05
C GLY A 279 -2.66 -16.52 2.05
N ALA A 280 -3.89 -17.02 2.19
CA ALA A 280 -4.20 -18.17 3.04
C ALA A 280 -3.48 -19.45 2.57
N SER A 281 -3.35 -19.65 1.25
CA SER A 281 -2.61 -20.79 0.71
C SER A 281 -1.08 -20.68 0.85
N ALA A 282 -0.55 -19.48 1.14
CA ALA A 282 0.88 -19.21 1.10
C ALA A 282 1.65 -19.60 2.37
N SER A 283 0.99 -20.18 3.39
CA SER A 283 1.52 -20.77 4.66
C SER A 283 0.92 -20.18 5.92
N LEU A 284 0.14 -19.12 5.82
CA LEU A 284 -0.61 -18.61 6.97
C LEU A 284 -1.97 -19.30 6.92
N ASP A 285 -2.10 -20.43 7.62
CA ASP A 285 -3.41 -20.89 8.04
C ASP A 285 -3.91 -19.77 8.96
N VAL A 286 -4.78 -18.90 8.46
CA VAL A 286 -5.25 -17.71 9.17
C VAL A 286 -6.71 -17.92 9.52
N SER A 287 -7.10 -17.54 10.73
CA SER A 287 -8.48 -17.65 11.19
C SER A 287 -9.45 -16.88 10.28
N PRO A 288 -10.71 -17.34 10.15
CA PRO A 288 -11.71 -16.67 9.31
C PRO A 288 -11.92 -15.18 9.66
N ARG A 289 -11.87 -14.77 10.94
CA ARG A 289 -12.05 -13.34 11.28
C ARG A 289 -10.88 -12.47 10.90
N VAL A 290 -9.65 -13.00 10.98
CA VAL A 290 -8.47 -12.26 10.53
C VAL A 290 -8.52 -12.12 9.00
N GLN A 291 -8.93 -13.17 8.28
CA GLN A 291 -9.17 -13.09 6.83
C GLN A 291 -10.24 -12.05 6.49
N GLU A 292 -11.37 -12.03 7.21
CA GLU A 292 -12.44 -11.04 7.00
C GLU A 292 -11.94 -9.61 7.27
N SER A 293 -11.22 -9.39 8.37
CA SER A 293 -10.68 -8.07 8.72
C SER A 293 -9.65 -7.60 7.68
N PHE A 294 -8.80 -8.49 7.21
CA PHE A 294 -7.84 -8.21 6.14
C PHE A 294 -8.55 -7.91 4.80
N THR A 295 -9.61 -8.65 4.49
CA THR A 295 -10.46 -8.40 3.31
C THR A 295 -11.05 -7.00 3.35
N LEU A 296 -11.59 -6.57 4.49
CA LEU A 296 -12.15 -5.23 4.66
C LEU A 296 -11.09 -4.13 4.48
N VAL A 297 -9.89 -4.33 5.01
CA VAL A 297 -8.75 -3.42 4.84
C VAL A 297 -8.31 -3.33 3.38
N ILE A 298 -8.20 -4.47 2.68
CA ILE A 298 -7.89 -4.50 1.24
C ILE A 298 -8.98 -3.81 0.42
N LEU A 299 -10.26 -4.05 0.73
CA LEU A 299 -11.37 -3.43 0.03
C LEU A 299 -11.36 -1.91 0.20
N ASP A 300 -11.05 -1.39 1.39
CA ASP A 300 -10.90 0.05 1.60
C ASP A 300 -9.74 0.63 0.79
N ALA A 301 -8.59 -0.05 0.79
CA ALA A 301 -7.43 0.33 -0.01
C ALA A 301 -7.76 0.36 -1.52
N LEU A 302 -8.40 -0.69 -2.03
CA LEU A 302 -8.80 -0.80 -3.44
C LEU A 302 -9.84 0.24 -3.84
N ARG A 303 -10.80 0.57 -2.96
CA ARG A 303 -11.76 1.67 -3.19
C ARG A 303 -11.06 3.01 -3.33
N ARG A 304 -10.05 3.29 -2.51
CA ARG A 304 -9.26 4.52 -2.61
C ARG A 304 -8.43 4.56 -3.90
N VAL A 305 -7.83 3.43 -4.30
CA VAL A 305 -7.16 3.29 -5.61
C VAL A 305 -8.14 3.56 -6.75
N SER A 306 -9.32 2.94 -6.73
CA SER A 306 -10.40 3.15 -7.70
C SER A 306 -10.81 4.63 -7.76
N ASN A 307 -10.99 5.28 -6.61
CA ASN A 307 -11.33 6.71 -6.52
C ASN A 307 -10.23 7.60 -7.13
N GLY A 308 -8.95 7.22 -7.02
CA GLY A 308 -7.85 7.92 -7.70
C GLY A 308 -7.98 7.91 -9.23
N PHE A 309 -8.30 6.75 -9.81
CA PHE A 309 -8.56 6.63 -11.25
C PHE A 309 -9.86 7.31 -11.67
N LEU A 310 -10.94 7.14 -10.92
CA LEU A 310 -12.25 7.76 -11.18
C LEU A 310 -12.16 9.28 -11.19
N SER A 311 -11.57 9.87 -10.13
CA SER A 311 -11.43 11.33 -10.02
C SER A 311 -10.55 11.91 -11.13
N THR A 312 -9.40 11.28 -11.40
CA THR A 312 -8.49 11.70 -12.48
C THR A 312 -9.17 11.64 -13.85
N GLY A 313 -9.84 10.52 -14.15
CA GLY A 313 -10.58 10.32 -15.40
C GLY A 313 -11.75 11.29 -15.55
N ALA A 314 -12.52 11.51 -14.48
CA ALA A 314 -13.67 12.41 -14.48
C ALA A 314 -13.27 13.87 -14.70
N ILE A 315 -12.21 14.34 -14.03
CA ILE A 315 -11.67 15.69 -14.21
C ILE A 315 -11.18 15.85 -15.65
N ALA A 316 -10.38 14.92 -16.16
CA ALA A 316 -9.85 14.98 -17.51
C ALA A 316 -10.97 14.94 -18.58
N LEU A 317 -12.00 14.11 -18.36
CA LEU A 317 -13.15 14.01 -19.26
C LEU A 317 -13.99 15.30 -19.22
N GLY A 318 -14.19 15.90 -18.05
CA GLY A 318 -14.85 17.19 -17.90
C GLY A 318 -14.12 18.30 -18.66
N VAL A 319 -12.80 18.40 -18.47
CA VAL A 319 -11.95 19.36 -19.22
C VAL A 319 -12.05 19.11 -20.73
N SER A 320 -11.97 17.85 -21.15
CA SER A 320 -12.11 17.45 -22.55
C SER A 320 -13.44 17.93 -23.16
N LEU A 321 -14.55 17.68 -22.48
CA LEU A 321 -15.89 18.06 -22.94
C LEU A 321 -16.05 19.58 -23.01
N VAL A 322 -15.59 20.32 -21.98
CA VAL A 322 -15.64 21.78 -21.95
C VAL A 322 -14.86 22.38 -23.13
N LEU A 323 -13.63 21.92 -23.37
CA LEU A 323 -12.81 22.40 -24.50
C LEU A 323 -13.47 22.09 -25.85
N TYR A 324 -14.00 20.88 -26.00
CA TYR A 324 -14.66 20.46 -27.24
C TYR A 324 -15.92 21.29 -27.53
N LEU A 325 -16.80 21.48 -26.53
CA LEU A 325 -18.02 22.26 -26.66
C LEU A 325 -17.73 23.74 -26.90
N MET A 326 -16.76 24.32 -26.18
CA MET A 326 -16.35 25.71 -26.38
C MET A 326 -15.84 25.95 -27.80
N GLY A 327 -15.02 25.01 -28.33
CA GLY A 327 -14.61 25.05 -29.73
C GLY A 327 -15.78 24.91 -30.71
N GLY A 328 -16.76 24.06 -30.39
CA GLY A 328 -18.00 23.89 -31.17
C GLY A 328 -18.81 25.18 -31.31
N ILE A 329 -19.00 25.91 -30.22
CA ILE A 329 -19.82 27.13 -30.12
C ILE A 329 -19.17 28.34 -30.80
N MET A 330 -17.84 28.44 -30.81
CA MET A 330 -17.14 29.57 -31.44
C MET A 330 -17.51 29.71 -32.93
N ARG A 331 -17.92 30.91 -33.36
CA ARG A 331 -18.19 31.22 -34.76
C ARG A 331 -16.89 31.21 -35.56
N ARG A 332 -16.93 30.66 -36.78
CA ARG A 332 -15.77 30.77 -37.69
C ARG A 332 -15.60 32.26 -38.03
N PRO A 333 -14.41 32.86 -37.78
CA PRO A 333 -14.17 34.23 -38.24
C PRO A 333 -14.37 34.26 -39.75
N ASN A 334 -15.29 35.10 -40.21
CA ASN A 334 -15.75 35.11 -41.58
C ASN A 334 -14.61 35.63 -42.46
N ARG A 335 -13.87 34.73 -43.13
CA ARG A 335 -12.71 35.07 -43.97
C ARG A 335 -13.06 35.93 -45.20
N GLN A 336 -14.34 36.20 -45.42
CA GLN A 336 -14.87 36.84 -46.64
C GLN A 336 -14.84 38.37 -46.63
N THR A 337 -14.62 39.07 -45.52
CA THR A 337 -14.67 40.54 -45.50
C THR A 337 -13.34 41.26 -45.83
N LEU A 338 -12.22 40.54 -45.98
CA LEU A 338 -10.92 41.19 -46.25
C LEU A 338 -10.50 41.21 -47.73
N ASN A 339 -11.23 40.55 -48.62
CA ASN A 339 -10.88 40.49 -50.06
C ASN A 339 -11.81 41.29 -50.98
N ILE A 340 -12.90 41.87 -50.48
CA ILE A 340 -13.88 42.57 -51.32
C ILE A 340 -13.55 44.07 -51.42
N ASP A 341 -12.93 44.67 -50.40
CA ASP A 341 -12.63 46.11 -50.42
C ASP A 341 -11.33 46.48 -51.15
N TYR A 342 -10.42 45.52 -51.38
CA TYR A 342 -9.17 45.77 -52.12
C TYR A 342 -9.32 45.71 -53.64
N TYR A 343 -10.38 45.06 -54.15
CA TYR A 343 -10.63 44.94 -55.60
C TYR A 343 -11.61 45.98 -56.15
N ASN A 344 -12.28 46.73 -55.27
CA ASN A 344 -13.26 47.75 -55.64
C ASN A 344 -12.76 49.18 -55.41
N ASP A 345 -11.47 49.39 -55.19
CA ASP A 345 -10.90 50.74 -55.22
C ASP A 345 -10.68 51.17 -56.69
N PRO A 346 -11.50 52.09 -57.24
CA PRO A 346 -11.38 52.56 -58.61
C PRO A 346 -10.09 53.36 -58.87
N SER A 347 -9.25 53.62 -57.86
CA SER A 347 -8.02 54.40 -58.01
C SER A 347 -6.81 53.63 -58.56
N TYR A 348 -6.91 52.30 -58.77
CA TYR A 348 -5.82 51.50 -59.35
C TYR A 348 -6.19 50.87 -60.71
N PRO A 349 -5.89 51.53 -61.84
CA PRO A 349 -6.14 50.99 -63.18
C PRO A 349 -5.00 50.05 -63.59
N ILE A 350 -4.94 48.83 -63.03
CA ILE A 350 -4.05 47.78 -63.54
C ILE A 350 -4.91 46.74 -64.24
N LYS A 351 -4.97 46.84 -65.59
CA LYS A 351 -5.53 45.80 -66.45
C LYS A 351 -4.59 44.59 -66.44
N PRO A 352 -5.06 43.37 -66.12
CA PRO A 352 -4.26 42.17 -66.30
C PRO A 352 -4.09 41.84 -67.80
N LEU A 353 -2.86 41.49 -68.18
CA LEU A 353 -2.49 40.92 -69.49
C LEU A 353 -2.72 39.41 -69.49
#